data_AF-A0A183IBL8-F1
#
_entry.id   AF-A0A183IBL8-F1
#
_cell.length_a   1.000
_cell.length_b   1.000
_cell.length_c   1.000
_cell.angle_alpha   90.00
_cell.angle_beta   90.00
_cell.angle_gamma   90.00
#
_symmetry.space_group_name_H-M   'P 1'
#
loop_
_entity.id
_entity.type
_entity.pdbx_description
1 polymer ?
#
loop_
_entity_poly.entity_id
_entity_poly.type
_entity_poly.pdbx_seq_one_letter_code
_entity_poly.pdbx_strand_id
1 'polypeptide(L)'
;MSNTAVFVVFVCFLIGHGDSATTGRCPHETSKKIQGYGFGSPRRCLSLFNADLMINPALRSYETVAKTCEALKKGSIAFAGKHFKPGHYWKFLKGRHEALTILNGWRLASAKWHQFAKCSDDKIGCTEIAINLNIAGNPDNQHIMRLHHYSYEISLNVDLRLTYVDYLRVIATSMEQQFCSYLVRDERTKEFTNAATFNCTSWSFGYYMCESDPYDDCKFTSSEVCTYVATEGKCFFKDRINVLEAAEQPYGRCPESRLRLDSPCLCTSCSRTHWLPWSTFNGTCGTVYSIRYRSRNGMDQAACRKVDMRPYCCNETRITNLQDCTPGNQVILTSTTKN
;
A
#
# COMPACT_ATOMS: atom_id res chain seq x y z
N MET A 1 -34.14 55.29 -7.69
CA MET A 1 -34.23 53.85 -7.98
C MET A 1 -32.85 53.25 -7.75
N SER A 2 -32.62 52.68 -6.57
CA SER A 2 -31.33 52.12 -6.14
C SER A 2 -31.50 50.61 -6.06
N ASN A 3 -30.78 49.87 -6.89
CA ASN A 3 -30.81 48.42 -6.92
C ASN A 3 -29.84 47.87 -5.87
N THR A 4 -30.40 47.26 -4.83
CA THR A 4 -29.66 46.50 -3.81
C THR A 4 -29.42 45.09 -4.34
N ALA A 5 -28.17 44.74 -4.65
CA ALA A 5 -27.77 43.37 -4.95
C ALA A 5 -27.44 42.64 -3.64
N VAL A 6 -28.26 41.65 -3.28
CA VAL A 6 -28.02 40.74 -2.15
C VAL A 6 -27.07 39.65 -2.63
N PHE A 7 -25.83 39.65 -2.13
CA PHE A 7 -24.89 38.55 -2.31
C PHE A 7 -25.18 37.45 -1.28
N VAL A 8 -25.78 36.35 -1.72
CA VAL A 8 -25.86 35.11 -0.95
C VAL A 8 -24.57 34.33 -1.16
N VAL A 9 -23.68 34.35 -0.18
CA VAL A 9 -22.48 33.51 -0.16
C VAL A 9 -22.89 32.10 0.22
N PHE A 10 -22.97 31.21 -0.77
CA PHE A 10 -23.03 29.76 -0.52
C PHE A 10 -21.66 29.30 0.00
N VAL A 11 -21.55 29.12 1.32
CA VAL A 11 -20.45 28.36 1.92
C VAL A 11 -20.74 26.89 1.67
N CYS A 12 -20.20 26.34 0.57
CA CYS A 12 -20.09 24.90 0.39
C CYS A 12 -19.14 24.34 1.44
N PHE A 13 -19.70 23.81 2.53
CA PHE A 13 -19.00 22.80 3.33
C PHE A 13 -18.84 21.56 2.46
N LEU A 14 -17.66 21.41 1.85
CA LEU A 14 -17.20 20.13 1.35
C LEU A 14 -17.01 19.18 2.54
N ILE A 15 -18.08 18.51 2.93
CA ILE A 15 -17.99 17.25 3.67
C ILE A 15 -17.35 16.28 2.69
N GLY A 16 -16.04 16.09 2.81
CA GLY A 16 -15.32 15.04 2.12
C GLY A 16 -15.91 13.70 2.55
N HIS A 17 -16.83 13.16 1.75
CA HIS A 17 -17.10 11.74 1.71
C HIS A 17 -15.80 11.07 1.28
N GLY A 18 -15.07 10.56 2.27
CA GLY A 18 -14.01 9.60 2.04
C GLY A 18 -14.64 8.29 1.57
N ASP A 19 -15.00 8.24 0.29
CA ASP A 19 -15.20 6.99 -0.44
C ASP A 19 -13.82 6.33 -0.54
N SER A 20 -13.41 5.70 0.55
CA SER A 20 -12.29 4.76 0.58
C SER A 20 -12.74 3.52 -0.16
N ALA A 21 -12.75 3.58 -1.50
CA ALA A 21 -12.67 2.39 -2.31
C ALA A 21 -11.36 1.70 -1.89
N THR A 22 -11.49 0.67 -1.05
CA THR A 22 -10.39 -0.16 -0.58
C THR A 22 -9.81 -0.90 -1.77
N THR A 23 -8.95 -0.25 -2.55
CA THR A 23 -8.15 -0.91 -3.56
C THR A 23 -7.07 -1.66 -2.79
N GLY A 24 -7.25 -2.98 -2.61
CA GLY A 24 -6.23 -3.81 -1.98
C GLY A 24 -4.84 -3.59 -2.61
N ARG A 25 -3.80 -3.74 -1.79
CA ARG A 25 -2.41 -3.48 -2.18
C ARG A 25 -1.66 -4.73 -2.55
N CYS A 26 -0.71 -4.58 -3.46
CA CYS A 26 0.20 -5.65 -3.80
C CYS A 26 1.42 -5.69 -2.88
N PRO A 27 2.06 -6.86 -2.67
CA PRO A 27 3.24 -6.99 -1.79
C PRO A 27 4.40 -6.02 -2.11
N HIS A 28 4.62 -5.71 -3.40
CA HIS A 28 5.66 -4.78 -3.84
C HIS A 28 5.36 -3.32 -3.49
N GLU A 29 4.10 -2.95 -3.23
CA GLU A 29 3.71 -1.59 -2.85
C GLU A 29 4.01 -1.32 -1.36
N THR A 30 4.19 -2.38 -0.58
CA THR A 30 4.34 -2.29 0.87
C THR A 30 5.72 -2.75 1.34
N SER A 31 6.45 -3.51 0.54
CA SER A 31 7.83 -3.90 0.83
C SER A 31 8.81 -3.32 -0.18
N LYS A 32 9.76 -2.49 0.29
CA LYS A 32 10.88 -2.01 -0.54
C LYS A 32 11.80 -3.13 -1.05
N LYS A 33 11.69 -4.34 -0.48
CA LYS A 33 12.50 -5.51 -0.86
C LYS A 33 11.86 -6.33 -1.98
N ILE A 34 10.56 -6.15 -2.23
CA ILE A 34 9.80 -6.91 -3.23
C ILE A 34 9.52 -5.98 -4.40
N GLN A 35 9.86 -6.41 -5.60
CA GLN A 35 9.55 -5.66 -6.82
C GLN A 35 8.32 -6.26 -7.48
N GLY A 36 7.61 -5.50 -8.30
CA GLY A 36 6.37 -6.02 -8.87
C GLY A 36 5.50 -4.96 -9.52
N TYR A 37 4.33 -5.38 -10.00
CA TYR A 37 3.27 -4.50 -10.46
C TYR A 37 1.91 -5.18 -10.32
N GLY A 38 0.85 -4.37 -10.21
CA GLY A 38 -0.53 -4.85 -10.28
C GLY A 38 -1.04 -4.83 -11.72
N PHE A 39 -1.87 -5.80 -12.11
CA PHE A 39 -2.45 -5.88 -13.46
C PHE A 39 -3.85 -6.53 -13.44
N GLY A 40 -4.61 -6.36 -14.53
CA GLY A 40 -5.89 -7.03 -14.74
C GLY A 40 -7.10 -6.43 -13.98
N SER A 41 -8.28 -6.99 -14.26
CA SER A 41 -9.54 -6.77 -13.55
C SER A 41 -10.29 -8.11 -13.45
N PRO A 42 -10.43 -8.72 -12.26
CA PRO A 42 -9.98 -8.22 -10.95
C PRO A 42 -8.47 -8.06 -10.87
N ARG A 43 -8.02 -7.12 -10.02
CA ARG A 43 -6.60 -6.77 -9.86
C ARG A 43 -5.83 -7.97 -9.31
N ARG A 44 -4.73 -8.33 -9.98
CA ARG A 44 -3.76 -9.36 -9.57
C ARG A 44 -2.40 -8.72 -9.36
N CYS A 45 -1.59 -9.33 -8.52
CA CYS A 45 -0.29 -8.80 -8.09
C CYS A 45 0.83 -9.70 -8.57
N LEU A 46 1.71 -9.16 -9.41
CA LEU A 46 2.96 -9.80 -9.75
C LEU A 46 4.07 -9.33 -8.82
N SER A 47 4.79 -10.26 -8.20
CA SER A 47 5.91 -9.98 -7.29
C SER A 47 7.15 -10.75 -7.73
N LEU A 48 8.25 -10.03 -7.95
CA LEU A 48 9.56 -10.54 -8.31
C LEU A 48 10.42 -10.68 -7.05
N PHE A 49 10.98 -11.86 -6.89
CA PHE A 49 11.87 -12.20 -5.78
C PHE A 49 13.26 -12.56 -6.31
N ASN A 50 14.28 -12.10 -5.60
CA ASN A 50 15.66 -12.50 -5.85
C ASN A 50 15.93 -13.82 -5.11
N ALA A 51 16.34 -14.82 -5.86
CA ALA A 51 16.48 -16.18 -5.39
C ALA A 51 17.79 -16.40 -4.60
N ASP A 52 18.82 -15.58 -4.87
CA ASP A 52 20.13 -15.59 -4.20
C ASP A 52 20.13 -14.90 -2.82
N LEU A 53 19.21 -13.94 -2.59
CA LEU A 53 19.05 -13.26 -1.30
C LEU A 53 18.34 -14.11 -0.24
N MET A 54 17.94 -15.33 -0.60
CA MET A 54 17.29 -16.26 0.31
C MET A 54 18.36 -16.95 1.18
N ILE A 55 18.33 -16.65 2.48
CA ILE A 55 19.36 -17.05 3.48
C ILE A 55 19.52 -18.59 3.60
N ASN A 56 18.54 -19.38 3.13
CA ASN A 56 18.55 -20.83 3.25
C ASN A 56 18.80 -21.52 1.90
N PRO A 57 19.94 -22.24 1.72
CA PRO A 57 20.22 -23.02 0.52
C PRO A 57 19.22 -24.17 0.26
N ALA A 58 18.39 -24.55 1.24
CA ALA A 58 17.27 -25.47 1.04
C ALA A 58 16.13 -24.88 0.19
N LEU A 59 16.16 -23.57 -0.12
CA LEU A 59 15.16 -22.90 -0.94
C LEU A 59 15.44 -23.00 -2.47
N ARG A 60 16.24 -23.99 -2.89
CA ARG A 60 16.80 -24.09 -4.25
C ARG A 60 16.13 -25.13 -5.17
N SER A 61 14.80 -25.20 -5.18
CA SER A 61 14.05 -26.02 -6.14
C SER A 61 12.74 -25.37 -6.56
N TYR A 62 12.14 -25.88 -7.62
CA TYR A 62 10.80 -25.46 -8.07
C TYR A 62 9.77 -25.58 -6.94
N GLU A 63 9.77 -26.69 -6.20
CA GLU A 63 8.81 -26.97 -5.12
C GLU A 63 8.92 -25.94 -4.01
N THR A 64 10.14 -25.53 -3.68
CA THR A 64 10.32 -24.54 -2.62
C THR A 64 9.90 -23.15 -3.06
N VAL A 65 10.13 -22.79 -4.33
CA VAL A 65 9.59 -21.56 -4.92
C VAL A 65 8.06 -21.59 -4.94
N ALA A 66 7.45 -22.73 -5.31
CA ALA A 66 6.01 -22.91 -5.29
C ALA A 66 5.43 -22.66 -3.90
N LYS A 67 5.98 -23.30 -2.87
CA LYS A 67 5.59 -23.08 -1.47
C LYS A 67 5.75 -21.62 -1.02
N THR A 68 6.81 -20.95 -1.49
CA THR A 68 7.04 -19.52 -1.17
C THR A 68 5.97 -18.64 -1.80
N CYS A 69 5.57 -18.93 -3.04
CA CYS A 69 4.47 -18.21 -3.68
C CYS A 69 3.12 -18.56 -3.06
N GLU A 70 2.87 -19.80 -2.67
CA GLU A 70 1.64 -20.26 -1.99
C GLU A 70 1.44 -19.58 -0.62
N ALA A 71 2.52 -19.12 0.02
CA ALA A 71 2.42 -18.32 1.24
C ALA A 71 1.84 -16.91 1.00
N LEU A 72 1.75 -16.47 -0.26
CA LEU A 72 1.05 -15.23 -0.62
C LEU A 72 -0.47 -15.49 -0.77
N LYS A 73 -1.29 -14.43 -0.67
CA LYS A 73 -2.75 -14.51 -0.76
C LYS A 73 -3.16 -15.13 -2.10
N LYS A 74 -3.67 -16.36 -2.06
CA LYS A 74 -3.97 -17.20 -3.25
C LYS A 74 -2.82 -17.18 -4.26
N GLY A 75 -1.60 -17.27 -3.75
CA GLY A 75 -0.40 -17.10 -4.54
C GLY A 75 0.01 -18.36 -5.30
N SER A 76 0.70 -18.16 -6.41
CA SER A 76 1.28 -19.22 -7.25
C SER A 76 2.50 -18.69 -8.00
N ILE A 77 3.32 -19.57 -8.56
CA ILE A 77 4.41 -19.15 -9.45
C ILE A 77 3.79 -18.54 -10.70
N ALA A 78 4.23 -17.35 -11.09
CA ALA A 78 3.66 -16.68 -12.24
C ALA A 78 4.10 -17.33 -13.56
N PHE A 79 3.14 -17.54 -14.45
CA PHE A 79 3.39 -18.06 -15.79
C PHE A 79 3.49 -16.91 -16.80
N ALA A 80 4.63 -16.82 -17.48
CA ALA A 80 4.90 -15.80 -18.49
C ALA A 80 4.70 -16.36 -19.91
N GLY A 81 3.45 -16.50 -20.33
CA GLY A 81 3.08 -16.89 -21.70
C GLY A 81 3.22 -15.74 -22.71
N LYS A 82 2.65 -15.91 -23.91
CA LYS A 82 2.72 -14.96 -25.05
C LYS A 82 2.38 -13.51 -24.71
N HIS A 83 1.41 -13.33 -23.82
CA HIS A 83 0.87 -12.01 -23.47
C HIS A 83 1.63 -11.31 -22.34
N PHE A 84 2.63 -11.97 -21.75
CA PHE A 84 3.44 -11.39 -20.70
C PHE A 84 4.34 -10.28 -21.25
N LYS A 85 4.10 -9.03 -20.82
CA LYS A 85 4.87 -7.84 -21.23
C LYS A 85 5.52 -7.16 -20.02
N PRO A 86 6.73 -7.58 -19.61
CA PRO A 86 7.42 -7.00 -18.45
C PRO A 86 8.06 -5.63 -18.71
N GLY A 87 8.09 -5.19 -19.98
CA GLY A 87 9.03 -4.19 -20.52
C GLY A 87 9.10 -2.81 -19.85
N HIS A 88 8.02 -2.32 -19.21
CA HIS A 88 8.04 -0.99 -18.58
C HIS A 88 8.16 -0.99 -17.07
N TYR A 89 7.78 -2.08 -16.39
CA TYR A 89 7.73 -2.12 -14.94
C TYR A 89 9.09 -2.50 -14.32
N TRP A 90 10.00 -3.07 -15.12
CA TRP A 90 11.26 -3.68 -14.67
C TRP A 90 12.48 -2.81 -15.05
N LYS A 91 12.27 -1.49 -15.14
CA LYS A 91 13.27 -0.50 -15.60
C LYS A 91 14.54 -0.43 -14.74
N PHE A 92 14.47 -0.85 -13.47
CA PHE A 92 15.57 -0.75 -12.50
C PHE A 92 16.49 -1.98 -12.45
N LEU A 93 16.21 -3.01 -13.26
CA LEU A 93 17.19 -4.03 -13.60
C LEU A 93 18.26 -3.51 -14.58
N LYS A 94 18.37 -2.19 -14.75
CA LYS A 94 19.44 -1.50 -15.46
C LYS A 94 20.68 -1.45 -14.56
N GLY A 95 21.77 -2.08 -14.98
CA GLY A 95 23.08 -1.93 -14.35
C GLY A 95 23.65 -3.18 -13.65
N ARG A 96 22.91 -4.28 -13.60
CA ARG A 96 23.51 -5.60 -13.32
C ARG A 96 23.78 -6.26 -14.67
N HIS A 97 25.06 -6.43 -15.01
CA HIS A 97 25.54 -7.09 -16.23
C HIS A 97 25.31 -8.62 -16.23
N GLU A 98 24.58 -9.14 -15.25
CA GLU A 98 24.26 -10.54 -15.12
C GLU A 98 23.00 -10.84 -15.95
N ALA A 99 23.08 -11.82 -16.83
CA ALA A 99 21.93 -12.33 -17.57
C ALA A 99 20.85 -12.76 -16.56
N LEU A 100 19.76 -11.98 -16.49
CA LEU A 100 18.68 -12.24 -15.55
C LEU A 100 17.89 -13.46 -16.05
N THR A 101 17.97 -14.54 -15.28
CA THR A 101 17.19 -15.76 -15.46
C THR A 101 16.04 -15.79 -14.46
N ILE A 102 14.80 -15.80 -14.93
CA ILE A 102 13.60 -15.82 -14.10
C ILE A 102 12.87 -17.15 -14.28
N LEU A 103 12.66 -17.91 -13.21
CA LEU A 103 11.85 -19.12 -13.26
C LEU A 103 10.47 -18.82 -13.88
N ASN A 104 10.12 -19.56 -14.94
CA ASN A 104 8.79 -19.51 -15.53
C ASN A 104 7.88 -20.52 -14.82
N GLY A 105 6.66 -20.12 -14.49
CA GLY A 105 5.71 -20.90 -13.69
C GLY A 105 5.06 -22.05 -14.45
N TRP A 106 5.83 -22.95 -15.06
CA TRP A 106 5.32 -24.23 -15.54
C TRP A 106 6.32 -25.35 -15.28
N ARG A 107 5.77 -26.55 -15.08
CA ARG A 107 6.51 -27.79 -14.89
C ARG A 107 5.86 -28.91 -15.70
N LEU A 108 6.66 -29.67 -16.45
CA LEU A 108 6.18 -30.89 -17.08
C LEU A 108 5.85 -31.94 -16.01
N ALA A 109 4.60 -32.39 -15.96
CA ALA A 109 4.16 -33.45 -15.05
C ALA A 109 4.22 -34.82 -15.72
N SER A 110 3.71 -34.94 -16.95
CA SER A 110 3.84 -36.14 -17.78
C SER A 110 3.58 -35.82 -19.26
N ALA A 111 3.98 -36.72 -20.16
CA ALA A 111 3.67 -36.64 -21.58
C ALA A 111 3.19 -38.02 -22.05
N LYS A 112 2.05 -38.07 -22.76
CA LYS A 112 1.52 -39.31 -23.32
C LYS A 112 1.40 -39.16 -24.83
N TRP A 113 2.02 -40.11 -25.53
CA TRP A 113 1.87 -40.23 -26.97
C TRP A 113 0.48 -40.75 -27.28
N HIS A 114 -0.25 -40.00 -28.10
CA HIS A 114 -1.51 -40.45 -28.66
C HIS A 114 -1.39 -40.42 -30.18
N GLN A 115 -1.25 -41.59 -30.78
CA GLN A 115 -1.32 -41.70 -32.23
C GLN A 115 -2.79 -41.55 -32.65
N PHE A 116 -3.21 -40.33 -32.95
CA PHE A 116 -4.55 -40.10 -33.51
C PHE A 116 -4.56 -40.51 -34.98
N ALA A 117 -5.67 -41.14 -35.40
CA ALA A 117 -5.75 -41.85 -36.67
C ALA A 117 -5.59 -40.94 -37.90
N LYS A 118 -5.95 -39.64 -37.81
CA LYS A 118 -5.73 -38.63 -38.85
C LYS A 118 -5.76 -37.22 -38.22
N CYS A 119 -4.77 -36.37 -38.52
CA CYS A 119 -4.95 -34.92 -38.43
C CYS A 119 -5.92 -34.50 -39.56
N SER A 120 -6.72 -33.43 -39.39
CA SER A 120 -7.74 -33.03 -40.38
C SER A 120 -7.18 -32.97 -41.80
N ASP A 121 -8.05 -33.22 -42.79
CA ASP A 121 -7.78 -33.74 -44.14
C ASP A 121 -6.70 -33.02 -45.02
N ASP A 122 -6.14 -31.90 -44.58
CA ASP A 122 -5.19 -31.09 -45.38
C ASP A 122 -3.70 -31.25 -45.00
N LYS A 123 -3.36 -32.01 -43.95
CA LYS A 123 -1.95 -32.22 -43.55
C LYS A 123 -1.60 -33.71 -43.39
N ILE A 124 -1.08 -34.32 -44.46
CA ILE A 124 -0.41 -35.63 -44.40
C ILE A 124 0.80 -35.51 -43.44
N GLY A 125 0.95 -36.42 -42.47
CA GLY A 125 2.14 -36.53 -41.60
C GLY A 125 2.17 -35.62 -40.36
N CYS A 126 1.17 -35.72 -39.50
CA CYS A 126 1.10 -34.99 -38.24
C CYS A 126 0.92 -35.96 -37.05
N THR A 127 1.67 -35.74 -35.98
CA THR A 127 1.58 -36.50 -34.72
C THR A 127 1.06 -35.58 -33.63
N GLU A 128 -0.03 -35.96 -32.97
CA GLU A 128 -0.48 -35.25 -31.77
C GLU A 128 0.06 -35.92 -30.51
N ILE A 129 0.41 -35.12 -29.52
CA ILE A 129 0.92 -35.59 -28.23
C ILE A 129 0.11 -34.87 -27.15
N ALA A 130 -0.46 -35.64 -26.23
CA ALA A 130 -1.06 -35.05 -25.04
C ALA A 130 0.04 -34.85 -23.99
N ILE A 131 0.24 -33.62 -23.52
CA ILE A 131 1.17 -33.32 -22.44
C ILE A 131 0.39 -32.78 -21.25
N ASN A 132 0.73 -33.26 -20.06
CA ASN A 132 0.19 -32.75 -18.81
C ASN A 132 1.22 -31.79 -18.21
N LEU A 133 0.83 -30.53 -18.10
CA LEU A 133 1.65 -29.47 -17.53
C LEU A 133 1.02 -29.01 -16.24
N ASN A 134 1.84 -28.84 -15.21
CA ASN A 134 1.46 -28.04 -14.06
C ASN A 134 1.85 -26.59 -14.37
N ILE A 135 0.87 -25.74 -14.66
CA ILE A 135 1.08 -24.33 -14.95
C ILE A 135 0.58 -23.52 -13.76
N ALA A 136 1.43 -22.67 -13.22
CA ALA A 136 1.15 -21.80 -12.08
C ALA A 136 0.51 -22.55 -10.90
N GLY A 137 1.03 -23.75 -10.59
CA GLY A 137 0.52 -24.56 -9.48
C GLY A 137 -0.79 -25.29 -9.75
N ASN A 138 -1.40 -25.15 -10.94
CA ASN A 138 -2.58 -25.92 -11.33
C ASN A 138 -2.15 -27.28 -11.94
N PRO A 139 -2.34 -28.40 -11.23
CA PRO A 139 -1.75 -29.69 -11.60
C PRO A 139 -2.42 -30.40 -12.77
N ASP A 140 -3.60 -29.96 -13.23
CA ASP A 140 -4.48 -30.77 -14.09
C ASP A 140 -4.79 -30.12 -15.44
N ASN A 141 -3.80 -29.46 -16.06
CA ASN A 141 -3.97 -28.94 -17.41
C ASN A 141 -3.41 -29.93 -18.44
N GLN A 142 -4.31 -30.67 -19.09
CA GLN A 142 -3.98 -31.45 -20.28
C GLN A 142 -3.90 -30.50 -21.48
N HIS A 143 -2.76 -30.52 -22.16
CA HIS A 143 -2.46 -29.71 -23.31
C HIS A 143 -2.21 -30.59 -24.53
N ILE A 144 -2.67 -30.13 -25.69
CA ILE A 144 -2.50 -30.85 -26.95
C ILE A 144 -1.38 -30.18 -27.73
N MET A 145 -0.35 -30.96 -28.01
CA MET A 145 0.75 -30.59 -28.87
C MET A 145 0.60 -31.26 -30.22
N ARG A 146 0.86 -30.52 -31.30
CA ARG A 146 0.86 -31.06 -32.67
C ARG A 146 2.24 -30.89 -33.27
N LEU A 147 2.81 -32.01 -33.72
CA LEU A 147 4.04 -32.09 -34.49
C LEU A 147 3.68 -32.18 -35.97
N HIS A 148 4.09 -31.19 -36.75
CA HIS A 148 3.96 -31.22 -38.19
C HIS A 148 5.30 -31.63 -38.82
N HIS A 149 5.39 -32.89 -39.27
CA HIS A 149 6.67 -33.46 -39.72
C HIS A 149 7.26 -32.75 -40.95
N TYR A 150 6.42 -32.23 -41.85
CA TYR A 150 6.88 -31.58 -43.08
C TYR A 150 7.24 -30.10 -42.92
N SER A 151 6.64 -29.41 -41.94
CA SER A 151 6.89 -27.98 -41.69
C SER A 151 7.81 -27.72 -40.50
N TYR A 152 8.28 -28.77 -39.82
CA TYR A 152 9.04 -28.65 -38.56
C TYR A 152 8.36 -27.70 -37.55
N GLU A 153 7.03 -27.72 -37.55
CA GLU A 153 6.21 -26.82 -36.75
C GLU A 153 5.67 -27.58 -35.55
N ILE A 154 5.82 -26.98 -34.37
CA ILE A 154 5.25 -27.49 -33.12
C ILE A 154 4.26 -26.46 -32.63
N SER A 155 2.99 -26.86 -32.52
CA SER A 155 1.96 -26.03 -31.93
C SER A 155 1.50 -26.63 -30.62
N LEU A 156 1.36 -25.80 -29.60
CA LEU A 156 0.78 -26.16 -28.33
C LEU A 156 -0.37 -25.19 -28.06
N ASN A 157 -1.45 -25.68 -27.47
CA ASN A 157 -2.58 -24.83 -27.08
C ASN A 157 -2.25 -23.84 -25.94
N VAL A 158 -1.01 -23.84 -25.44
CA VAL A 158 -0.44 -22.85 -24.53
C VAL A 158 0.96 -22.45 -25.02
N ASP A 159 1.31 -21.18 -24.92
CA ASP A 159 2.63 -20.69 -25.34
C ASP A 159 3.64 -20.78 -24.17
N LEU A 160 4.47 -21.82 -24.18
CA LEU A 160 5.54 -22.02 -23.20
C LEU A 160 6.81 -21.23 -23.51
N ARG A 161 6.87 -20.55 -24.66
CA ARG A 161 8.03 -19.79 -25.15
C ARG A 161 9.31 -20.65 -25.22
N LEU A 162 9.17 -21.90 -25.66
CA LEU A 162 10.26 -22.85 -25.88
C LEU A 162 10.78 -22.76 -27.32
N THR A 163 12.05 -23.07 -27.51
CA THR A 163 12.61 -23.28 -28.86
C THR A 163 12.15 -24.62 -29.43
N TYR A 164 12.21 -24.79 -30.75
CA TYR A 164 11.93 -26.08 -31.39
C TYR A 164 12.77 -27.22 -30.81
N VAL A 165 14.06 -26.95 -30.54
CA VAL A 165 14.99 -27.94 -29.95
C VAL A 165 14.60 -28.27 -28.51
N ASP A 166 14.20 -27.28 -27.71
CA ASP A 166 13.71 -27.51 -26.34
C ASP A 166 12.40 -28.31 -26.32
N TYR A 167 11.49 -28.05 -27.26
CA TYR A 167 10.29 -28.87 -27.41
C TYR A 167 10.65 -30.32 -27.74
N LEU A 168 11.52 -30.55 -28.71
CA LEU A 168 11.98 -31.90 -29.04
C LEU A 168 12.69 -32.57 -27.86
N ARG A 169 13.46 -31.81 -27.06
CA ARG A 169 14.09 -32.35 -25.85
C ARG A 169 13.03 -32.81 -24.85
N VAL A 170 12.04 -31.96 -24.52
CA VAL A 170 10.94 -32.29 -23.62
C VAL A 170 10.16 -33.52 -24.07
N ILE A 171 9.96 -33.65 -25.39
CA ILE A 171 9.28 -34.80 -26.00
C ILE A 171 10.15 -36.05 -25.99
N ALA A 172 11.43 -35.96 -26.33
CA ALA A 172 12.31 -37.11 -26.48
C ALA A 172 12.76 -37.68 -25.13
N THR A 173 12.90 -36.83 -24.11
CA THR A 173 13.18 -37.28 -22.73
C THR A 173 11.91 -37.70 -21.98
N SER A 174 10.78 -37.81 -22.71
CA SER A 174 9.43 -38.11 -22.22
C SER A 174 9.40 -39.01 -20.99
N MET A 175 9.06 -38.41 -19.85
CA MET A 175 8.37 -39.02 -18.68
C MET A 175 9.19 -39.40 -17.45
N GLU A 176 10.52 -39.50 -17.49
CA GLU A 176 11.29 -39.84 -16.26
C GLU A 176 11.65 -38.62 -15.40
N GLN A 177 11.72 -37.44 -16.01
CA GLN A 177 12.23 -36.23 -15.36
C GLN A 177 11.27 -35.06 -15.50
N GLN A 178 11.21 -34.22 -14.46
CA GLN A 178 10.43 -32.99 -14.44
C GLN A 178 11.27 -31.86 -15.05
N PHE A 179 10.72 -31.18 -16.06
CA PHE A 179 11.37 -30.06 -16.74
C PHE A 179 10.69 -28.75 -16.44
N CYS A 180 11.53 -27.73 -16.25
CA CYS A 180 11.18 -26.34 -15.98
C CYS A 180 11.92 -25.45 -16.98
N SER A 181 11.53 -24.17 -17.06
CA SER A 181 12.23 -23.19 -17.90
C SER A 181 12.39 -21.85 -17.19
N TYR A 182 13.37 -21.05 -17.61
CA TYR A 182 13.57 -19.69 -17.11
C TYR A 182 13.59 -18.65 -18.23
N LEU A 183 12.89 -17.54 -18.08
CA LEU A 183 12.98 -16.44 -19.02
C LEU A 183 14.37 -15.80 -18.94
N VAL A 184 14.98 -15.52 -20.08
CA VAL A 184 16.23 -14.75 -20.16
C VAL A 184 15.91 -13.35 -20.65
N ARG A 185 16.47 -12.34 -20.00
CA ARG A 185 16.40 -10.98 -20.52
C ARG A 185 17.44 -10.77 -21.61
N ASP A 186 17.01 -10.43 -22.81
CA ASP A 186 17.88 -9.96 -23.88
C ASP A 186 18.35 -8.54 -23.57
N GLU A 187 19.66 -8.33 -23.49
CA GLU A 187 20.21 -7.02 -23.17
C GLU A 187 20.09 -5.99 -24.31
N ARG A 188 19.96 -6.41 -25.56
CA ARG A 188 19.85 -5.53 -26.72
C ARG A 188 18.41 -5.06 -26.89
N THR A 189 17.45 -5.99 -26.89
CA THR A 189 16.03 -5.67 -27.09
C THR A 189 15.34 -5.27 -25.79
N LYS A 190 15.93 -5.60 -24.63
CA LYS A 190 15.32 -5.49 -23.29
C LYS A 190 14.06 -6.33 -23.12
N GLU A 191 13.77 -7.21 -24.06
CA GLU A 191 12.69 -8.17 -24.00
C GLU A 191 13.13 -9.44 -23.27
N PHE A 192 12.15 -10.21 -22.81
CA PHE A 192 12.42 -11.54 -22.28
C PHE A 192 12.24 -12.55 -23.40
N THR A 193 13.33 -13.24 -23.72
CA THR A 193 13.43 -14.23 -24.79
C THR A 193 13.52 -15.64 -24.22
N ASN A 194 13.54 -16.60 -25.14
CA ASN A 194 13.30 -18.01 -24.88
C ASN A 194 14.18 -18.59 -23.77
N ALA A 195 13.53 -19.49 -23.05
CA ALA A 195 14.01 -20.15 -21.87
C ALA A 195 14.59 -21.52 -22.22
N ALA A 196 15.87 -21.75 -21.93
CA ALA A 196 16.40 -23.11 -21.99
C ALA A 196 15.65 -23.99 -20.98
N THR A 197 15.39 -25.23 -21.39
CA THR A 197 14.82 -26.24 -20.50
C THR A 197 15.88 -26.79 -19.56
N PHE A 198 15.52 -27.00 -18.29
CA PHE A 198 16.39 -27.61 -17.29
C PHE A 198 15.58 -28.54 -16.38
N ASN A 199 16.26 -29.42 -15.65
CA ASN A 199 15.61 -30.30 -14.68
C ASN A 199 15.11 -29.48 -13.49
N CYS A 200 13.83 -29.57 -13.12
CA CYS A 200 13.23 -28.76 -12.04
C CYS A 200 13.90 -28.93 -10.67
N THR A 201 14.60 -30.04 -10.45
CA THR A 201 15.37 -30.31 -9.23
C THR A 201 16.73 -29.59 -9.22
N SER A 202 17.18 -29.08 -10.36
CA SER A 202 18.42 -28.32 -10.51
C SER A 202 18.18 -26.82 -10.39
N TRP A 203 19.09 -26.13 -9.73
CA TRP A 203 19.07 -24.66 -9.67
C TRP A 203 19.67 -24.08 -10.94
N SER A 204 18.89 -23.29 -11.68
CA SER A 204 19.35 -22.67 -12.93
C SER A 204 18.80 -21.25 -13.15
N PHE A 205 18.22 -20.64 -12.11
CA PHE A 205 17.60 -19.31 -12.18
C PHE A 205 18.06 -18.41 -11.02
N GLY A 206 18.22 -17.11 -11.26
CA GLY A 206 18.56 -16.11 -10.22
C GLY A 206 17.34 -15.42 -9.61
N TYR A 207 16.18 -15.51 -10.28
CA TYR A 207 14.94 -14.84 -9.88
C TYR A 207 13.74 -15.74 -10.10
N TYR A 208 12.64 -15.44 -9.42
CA TYR A 208 11.34 -16.05 -9.68
C TYR A 208 10.22 -15.04 -9.46
N MET A 209 9.08 -15.28 -10.10
CA MET A 209 7.90 -14.44 -10.01
C MET A 209 6.78 -15.20 -9.32
N CYS A 210 6.09 -14.55 -8.40
CA CYS A 210 4.83 -15.03 -7.85
C CYS A 210 3.69 -14.12 -8.31
N GLU A 211 2.56 -14.73 -8.64
CA GLU A 211 1.28 -14.06 -8.80
C GLU A 211 0.45 -14.26 -7.52
N SER A 212 -0.31 -13.24 -7.10
CA SER A 212 -1.16 -13.29 -5.90
C SER A 212 -2.34 -12.33 -6.00
N ASP A 213 -3.35 -12.53 -5.16
CA ASP A 213 -4.38 -11.52 -4.91
C ASP A 213 -3.80 -10.34 -4.10
N PRO A 214 -4.36 -9.12 -4.26
CA PRO A 214 -4.01 -8.00 -3.41
C PRO A 214 -4.50 -8.21 -1.97
N TYR A 215 -3.72 -7.70 -1.03
CA TYR A 215 -4.03 -7.70 0.40
C TYR A 215 -4.91 -6.53 0.76
N ASP A 216 -5.87 -6.76 1.65
CA ASP A 216 -6.79 -5.73 2.07
C ASP A 216 -6.12 -4.81 3.10
N ASP A 217 -6.14 -3.51 2.81
CA ASP A 217 -5.72 -2.47 3.75
C ASP A 217 -6.74 -2.35 4.88
N CYS A 218 -6.34 -1.74 5.99
CA CYS A 218 -7.23 -1.61 7.13
C CYS A 218 -8.38 -0.65 6.84
N LYS A 219 -9.56 -0.94 7.40
CA LYS A 219 -10.67 0.02 7.41
C LYS A 219 -10.52 0.89 8.64
N PHE A 220 -10.55 2.20 8.47
CA PHE A 220 -10.33 3.14 9.56
C PHE A 220 -11.24 4.36 9.41
N THR A 221 -11.43 5.07 10.52
CA THR A 221 -11.93 6.44 10.53
C THR A 221 -10.80 7.38 10.89
N SER A 222 -10.78 8.57 10.29
CA SER A 222 -9.82 9.61 10.62
C SER A 222 -10.57 10.81 11.21
N SER A 223 -9.97 11.40 12.23
CA SER A 223 -10.43 12.65 12.85
C SER A 223 -9.23 13.54 13.11
N GLU A 224 -9.40 14.84 13.15
CA GLU A 224 -8.30 15.76 13.37
C GLU A 224 -8.22 16.16 14.85
N VAL A 225 -7.03 16.12 15.43
CA VAL A 225 -6.80 16.54 16.82
C VAL A 225 -5.71 17.60 16.86
N CYS A 226 -6.01 18.73 17.50
CA CYS A 226 -5.05 19.80 17.69
C CYS A 226 -4.03 19.42 18.78
N THR A 227 -2.76 19.27 18.39
CA THR A 227 -1.68 18.77 19.26
C THR A 227 -0.59 19.82 19.42
N TYR A 228 -0.16 20.06 20.67
CA TYR A 228 0.96 20.97 20.97
C TYR A 228 2.31 20.33 20.62
N VAL A 229 3.12 21.05 19.86
CA VAL A 229 4.47 20.63 19.45
C VAL A 229 5.47 21.54 20.16
N ALA A 230 6.22 20.97 21.11
CA ALA A 230 7.08 21.74 22.00
C ALA A 230 8.24 22.43 21.26
N THR A 231 8.79 21.80 20.22
CA THR A 231 9.88 22.37 19.41
C THR A 231 9.46 23.63 18.67
N GLU A 232 8.20 23.69 18.24
CA GLU A 232 7.63 24.82 17.49
C GLU A 232 6.98 25.87 18.41
N GLY A 233 6.79 25.54 19.70
CA GLY A 233 6.05 26.37 20.64
C GLY A 233 4.60 26.63 20.23
N LYS A 234 4.02 25.81 19.34
CA LYS A 234 2.70 26.02 18.71
C LYS A 234 1.92 24.72 18.59
N CYS A 235 0.64 24.82 18.26
CA CYS A 235 -0.22 23.66 18.02
C CYS A 235 -0.52 23.46 16.54
N PHE A 236 -0.58 22.20 16.14
CA PHE A 236 -0.84 21.79 14.76
C PHE A 236 -1.85 20.65 14.74
N PHE A 237 -2.61 20.55 13.65
CA PHE A 237 -3.51 19.41 13.48
C PHE A 237 -2.73 18.13 13.25
N LYS A 238 -3.12 17.09 13.97
CA LYS A 238 -2.62 15.73 13.81
C LYS A 238 -3.78 14.80 13.52
N ASP A 239 -3.60 13.91 12.56
CA ASP A 239 -4.59 12.90 12.24
C ASP A 239 -4.66 11.88 13.38
N ARG A 240 -5.85 11.67 13.92
CA ARG A 240 -6.18 10.59 14.83
C ARG A 240 -6.93 9.53 14.06
N ILE A 241 -6.24 8.41 13.87
CA ILE A 241 -6.72 7.26 13.12
C ILE A 241 -7.27 6.25 14.10
N ASN A 242 -8.54 5.87 13.92
CA ASN A 242 -9.19 4.79 14.66
C ASN A 242 -9.45 3.64 13.70
N VAL A 243 -8.72 2.54 13.87
CA VAL A 243 -8.85 1.34 13.02
C VAL A 243 -10.12 0.58 13.40
N LEU A 244 -10.99 0.34 12.43
CA LEU A 244 -12.24 -0.42 12.55
C LEU A 244 -12.00 -1.90 12.24
N GLU A 245 -11.22 -2.18 11.20
CA GLU A 245 -10.84 -3.53 10.76
C GLU A 245 -9.35 -3.55 10.50
N ALA A 246 -8.63 -4.53 11.05
CA ALA A 246 -7.18 -4.63 10.90
C ALA A 246 -6.76 -4.92 9.45
N ALA A 247 -5.56 -4.49 9.07
CA ALA A 247 -5.01 -4.81 7.76
C ALA A 247 -4.69 -6.31 7.65
N GLU A 248 -4.91 -6.88 6.48
CA GLU A 248 -4.61 -8.27 6.19
C GLU A 248 -3.10 -8.52 6.19
N GLN A 249 -2.65 -9.50 6.95
CA GLN A 249 -1.22 -9.84 7.06
C GLN A 249 -0.76 -10.68 5.86
N PRO A 250 0.52 -10.55 5.43
CA PRO A 250 1.57 -9.70 6.00
C PRO A 250 1.76 -8.37 5.25
N TYR A 251 1.02 -8.12 4.16
CA TYR A 251 1.29 -6.99 3.27
C TYR A 251 0.25 -5.88 3.29
N GLY A 252 -0.94 -6.09 3.84
CA GLY A 252 -1.92 -5.02 4.04
C GLY A 252 -1.37 -3.96 5.00
N ARG A 253 -1.78 -2.70 4.82
CA ARG A 253 -1.31 -1.60 5.67
C ARG A 253 -2.45 -0.77 6.26
N CYS A 254 -2.10 -0.09 7.33
CA CYS A 254 -2.85 1.04 7.83
C CYS A 254 -2.18 2.36 7.45
N PRO A 255 -2.96 3.43 7.30
CA PRO A 255 -2.42 4.78 7.23
C PRO A 255 -1.64 5.12 8.50
N GLU A 256 -0.60 5.94 8.34
CA GLU A 256 0.16 6.50 9.44
C GLU A 256 -0.43 7.84 9.88
N SER A 257 -0.44 8.09 11.19
CA SER A 257 -0.87 9.37 11.75
C SER A 257 0.11 10.46 11.34
N ARG A 258 -0.37 11.48 10.63
CA ARG A 258 0.46 12.59 10.17
C ARG A 258 0.21 13.84 11.01
N LEU A 259 1.31 14.52 11.35
CA LEU A 259 1.29 15.87 11.90
C LEU A 259 1.42 16.87 10.74
N ARG A 260 0.51 17.85 10.67
CA ARG A 260 0.47 18.88 9.62
C ARG A 260 1.06 20.19 10.11
N LEU A 261 2.37 20.35 9.97
CA LEU A 261 3.11 21.56 10.42
C LEU A 261 2.71 22.83 9.66
N ASP A 262 2.06 22.70 8.51
CA ASP A 262 1.50 23.77 7.69
C ASP A 262 0.08 24.17 8.13
N SER A 263 -0.56 23.40 9.02
CA SER A 263 -1.94 23.60 9.47
C SER A 263 -1.99 23.91 10.97
N PRO A 264 -1.68 25.16 11.38
CA PRO A 264 -1.73 25.56 12.77
C PRO A 264 -3.16 25.53 13.30
N CYS A 265 -3.30 25.23 14.59
CA CYS A 265 -4.58 25.18 15.30
C CYS A 265 -4.44 25.77 16.70
N LEU A 266 -5.56 26.01 17.38
CA LEU A 266 -5.57 26.45 18.77
C LEU A 266 -5.78 25.25 19.69
N CYS A 267 -4.78 24.91 20.49
CA CYS A 267 -4.94 23.87 21.51
C CYS A 267 -6.07 24.24 22.46
N THR A 268 -6.73 23.23 23.04
CA THR A 268 -7.77 23.42 24.07
C THR A 268 -7.20 23.42 25.50
N SER A 269 -6.04 22.80 25.71
CA SER A 269 -5.37 22.71 27.02
C SER A 269 -4.53 23.95 27.33
N CYS A 270 -4.47 24.30 28.61
CA CYS A 270 -3.63 25.38 29.17
C CYS A 270 -2.58 24.88 30.16
N SER A 271 -2.33 23.57 30.21
CA SER A 271 -1.48 22.95 31.24
C SER A 271 -0.01 23.39 31.21
N ARG A 272 0.47 23.95 30.09
CA ARG A 272 1.86 24.35 29.89
C ARG A 272 2.09 25.86 30.01
N THR A 273 1.06 26.63 30.38
CA THR A 273 1.14 28.09 30.48
C THR A 273 0.93 28.56 31.92
N HIS A 274 1.49 29.74 32.22
CA HIS A 274 1.43 30.33 33.55
C HIS A 274 0.19 31.21 33.72
N TRP A 275 -0.36 31.16 34.93
CA TRP A 275 -1.42 32.04 35.37
C TRP A 275 -0.95 33.50 35.43
N LEU A 276 -1.76 34.39 34.87
CA LEU A 276 -1.66 35.81 35.14
C LEU A 276 -2.04 36.09 36.61
N PRO A 277 -1.66 37.27 37.15
CA PRO A 277 -2.11 37.70 38.47
C PRO A 277 -3.63 37.72 38.57
N TRP A 278 -4.12 37.56 39.80
CA TRP A 278 -5.54 37.72 40.14
C TRP A 278 -6.01 39.14 39.80
N SER A 279 -7.22 39.27 39.26
CA SER A 279 -7.87 40.57 39.10
C SER A 279 -8.16 41.20 40.47
N THR A 280 -8.40 42.50 40.49
CA THR A 280 -9.07 43.11 41.63
C THR A 280 -10.42 42.44 41.87
N PHE A 281 -10.86 42.41 43.13
CA PHE A 281 -12.19 41.94 43.47
C PHE A 281 -13.26 42.80 42.79
N ASN A 282 -14.38 42.18 42.41
CA ASN A 282 -15.51 42.87 41.78
C ASN A 282 -16.29 43.79 42.74
N GLY A 283 -15.97 43.77 44.03
CA GLY A 283 -16.58 44.59 45.06
C GLY A 283 -15.65 44.79 46.25
N THR A 284 -16.08 45.61 47.20
CA THR A 284 -15.31 45.99 48.39
C THR A 284 -15.84 45.40 49.70
N CYS A 285 -17.01 44.78 49.69
CA CYS A 285 -17.69 44.19 50.85
C CYS A 285 -18.55 42.99 50.42
N GLY A 286 -18.93 42.14 51.37
CA GLY A 286 -19.72 40.93 51.14
C GLY A 286 -19.02 39.87 50.29
N THR A 287 -19.79 39.02 49.60
CA THR A 287 -19.23 37.98 48.73
C THR A 287 -18.71 38.58 47.43
N VAL A 288 -17.40 38.53 47.25
CA VAL A 288 -16.71 39.04 46.07
C VAL A 288 -15.99 37.92 45.34
N TYR A 289 -15.75 38.12 44.05
CA TYR A 289 -14.95 37.23 43.22
C TYR A 289 -13.77 37.96 42.57
N SER A 290 -12.69 37.21 42.38
CA SER A 290 -11.53 37.60 41.61
C SER A 290 -11.25 36.50 40.59
N ILE A 291 -10.82 36.90 39.39
CA ILE A 291 -10.59 35.98 38.27
C ILE A 291 -9.15 36.13 37.81
N ARG A 292 -8.49 35.01 37.51
CA ARG A 292 -7.21 35.00 36.79
C ARG A 292 -7.34 34.21 35.50
N TYR A 293 -6.49 34.53 34.53
CA TYR A 293 -6.50 33.91 33.21
C TYR A 293 -5.12 33.32 32.88
N ARG A 294 -5.08 32.31 32.02
CA ARG A 294 -3.84 31.85 31.36
C ARG A 294 -4.13 31.50 29.91
N SER A 295 -3.13 31.67 29.04
CA SER A 295 -3.26 31.33 27.62
C SER A 295 -3.36 29.82 27.42
N ARG A 296 -3.93 29.41 26.30
CA ARG A 296 -3.85 28.01 25.87
C ARG A 296 -2.43 27.69 25.42
N ASN A 297 -2.07 26.41 25.42
CA ASN A 297 -0.75 25.97 24.96
C ASN A 297 -0.51 26.49 23.53
N GLY A 298 0.65 27.10 23.30
CA GLY A 298 1.04 27.66 21.99
C GLY A 298 0.40 29.00 21.62
N MET A 299 -0.41 29.60 22.52
CA MET A 299 -0.92 30.95 22.39
C MET A 299 -0.07 31.91 23.23
N ASP A 300 0.20 33.11 22.70
CA ASP A 300 0.90 34.17 23.41
C ASP A 300 0.20 34.51 24.74
N GLN A 301 0.96 34.54 25.83
CA GLN A 301 0.46 34.85 27.16
C GLN A 301 -0.10 36.27 27.26
N ALA A 302 0.45 37.22 26.48
CA ALA A 302 -0.05 38.59 26.45
C ALA A 302 -1.46 38.70 25.87
N ALA A 303 -1.88 37.75 25.04
CA ALA A 303 -3.21 37.75 24.45
C ALA A 303 -4.31 37.74 25.52
N CYS A 304 -4.15 36.96 26.60
CA CYS A 304 -5.14 36.87 27.68
C CYS A 304 -5.25 38.12 28.56
N ARG A 305 -4.37 39.12 28.37
CA ARG A 305 -4.51 40.43 29.01
C ARG A 305 -5.59 41.27 28.32
N LYS A 306 -5.75 41.10 26.99
CA LYS A 306 -6.74 41.81 26.18
C LYS A 306 -8.15 41.28 26.46
N VAL A 307 -9.10 42.17 26.74
CA VAL A 307 -10.47 41.82 27.13
C VAL A 307 -11.14 40.93 26.07
N ASP A 308 -11.00 41.28 24.80
CA ASP A 308 -11.62 40.57 23.67
C ASP A 308 -11.11 39.13 23.48
N MET A 309 -9.92 38.83 24.01
CA MET A 309 -9.29 37.52 23.88
C MET A 309 -9.52 36.61 25.09
N ARG A 310 -10.06 37.14 26.20
CA ARG A 310 -10.34 36.37 27.43
C ARG A 310 -11.27 35.17 27.23
N PRO A 311 -12.30 35.19 26.36
CA PRO A 311 -13.15 34.01 26.11
C PRO A 311 -12.37 32.80 25.56
N TYR A 312 -11.21 33.04 24.93
CA TYR A 312 -10.36 31.99 24.38
C TYR A 312 -9.31 31.49 25.38
N CYS A 313 -9.21 32.10 26.56
CA CYS A 313 -8.25 31.74 27.60
C CYS A 313 -8.85 30.76 28.62
N CYS A 314 -8.01 30.01 29.33
CA CYS A 314 -8.47 29.33 30.53
C CYS A 314 -8.61 30.36 31.66
N ASN A 315 -9.63 30.19 32.51
CA ASN A 315 -9.85 31.04 33.67
C ASN A 315 -9.93 30.21 34.96
N GLU A 316 -9.72 30.89 36.07
CA GLU A 316 -9.95 30.36 37.41
C GLU A 316 -10.56 31.48 38.24
N THR A 317 -11.58 31.15 39.02
CA THR A 317 -12.33 32.10 39.84
C THR A 317 -12.14 31.76 41.31
N ARG A 318 -11.75 32.76 42.11
CA ARG A 318 -11.72 32.66 43.56
C ARG A 318 -12.84 33.51 44.14
N ILE A 319 -13.63 32.89 45.01
CA ILE A 319 -14.69 33.56 45.77
C ILE A 319 -14.17 33.79 47.19
N THR A 320 -14.41 34.97 47.73
CA THR A 320 -14.02 35.33 49.10
C THR A 320 -15.11 36.19 49.71
N ASN A 321 -15.39 36.01 50.99
CA ASN A 321 -16.30 36.88 51.72
C ASN A 321 -15.47 37.95 52.43
N LEU A 322 -15.71 39.21 52.08
CA LEU A 322 -15.16 40.38 52.76
C LEU A 322 -16.08 40.76 53.93
N GLN A 323 -15.78 41.86 54.61
CA GLN A 323 -16.65 42.39 55.68
C GLN A 323 -18.06 42.69 55.14
N ASP A 324 -19.05 42.60 56.01
CA ASP A 324 -20.44 42.91 55.67
C ASP A 324 -20.57 44.34 55.16
N CYS A 325 -21.40 44.51 54.12
CA CYS A 325 -21.65 45.82 53.55
C CYS A 325 -22.48 46.66 54.53
N THR A 326 -21.86 47.64 55.18
CA THR A 326 -22.59 48.65 55.96
C THR A 326 -23.22 49.70 55.04
N PRO A 327 -24.41 50.24 55.37
CA PRO A 327 -25.02 51.31 54.60
C PRO A 327 -24.18 52.59 54.76
N GLY A 328 -23.31 52.88 53.78
CA GLY A 328 -22.48 54.09 53.77
C GLY A 328 -21.16 54.01 52.99
N ASN A 329 -20.66 52.81 52.67
CA ASN A 329 -19.33 52.62 52.05
C ASN A 329 -19.34 52.13 50.59
N GLN A 330 -20.40 52.42 49.83
CA GLN A 330 -20.41 52.18 48.38
C GLN A 330 -19.69 53.31 47.65
N VAL A 331 -18.36 53.23 47.56
CA VAL A 331 -17.61 54.02 46.57
C VAL A 331 -17.83 53.36 45.21
N ILE A 332 -18.58 54.03 44.35
CA ILE A 332 -18.75 53.68 42.94
C ILE A 332 -17.36 53.72 42.28
N LEU A 333 -16.85 52.57 41.84
CA LEU A 333 -15.69 52.53 40.96
C LEU A 333 -16.14 53.09 39.59
N THR A 334 -15.85 54.35 39.34
CA THR A 334 -15.87 54.92 37.99
C THR A 334 -14.92 54.11 37.11
N SER A 335 -15.47 53.54 36.05
CA SER A 335 -14.71 52.99 34.93
C SER A 335 -13.87 54.11 34.30
N THR A 336 -12.60 54.21 34.65
CA THR A 336 -11.63 54.98 33.86
C THR A 336 -11.25 54.14 32.64
N THR A 337 -12.02 54.29 31.56
CA THR A 337 -11.48 54.16 30.21
C THR A 337 -10.47 55.29 30.00
N LYS A 338 -9.18 54.95 29.89
CA LYS A 338 -8.18 55.78 29.22
C LYS A 338 -7.54 54.94 28.11
N ASN A 339 -7.48 55.58 26.93
CA ASN A 339 -7.07 55.11 25.60
C ASN A 339 -5.93 54.11 25.54
#